data_AF-A0AAW6VAI2-F1
#
_entry.id   AF-A0AAW6VAI2-F1
#
_cell.length_a   1.000
_cell.length_b   1.000
_cell.length_c   1.000
_cell.angle_alpha   90.00
_cell.angle_beta   90.00
_cell.angle_gamma   90.00
#
_symmetry.space_group_name_H-M   'P 1'
#
loop_
_entity.id
_entity.type
_entity.pdbx_description
1 polymer ?
#
loop_
_entity_poly.entity_id
_entity_poly.type
_entity_poly.pdbx_seq_one_letter_code
_entity_poly.pdbx_strand_id
1 'polypeptide(L)'
;MVVSVAQLLAEKNSVISFSDTVSFILEDNDFLNFHDVVQFIYRNFNLVSDDVSNSLASCSYDRIKGVSESDEIAAESLETLEYLISSNWISGIDNEGQGGYFSIYNNEGYENGSRKDFFFRKNELIHVLTSAGIAFRFDEQLDNENEAEGSVQEFEKRIKILSDENTILKSELDELRHDKPKYLGVFRGDDPLLIAINIRNVEWASFDENDARVTTPSADYVIEKLKEQYGMSHALASAIERVACPIVRKSS
;
A
#
# COMPACT_ATOMS: atom_id res chain seq x y z
N MET A 1 4.25 -0.61 3.80
CA MET A 1 3.78 -1.78 3.04
C MET A 1 3.32 -1.28 1.68
N VAL A 2 3.87 -1.78 0.58
CA VAL A 2 3.39 -1.44 -0.77
C VAL A 2 2.25 -2.42 -1.07
N VAL A 3 1.01 -1.94 -1.06
CA VAL A 3 -0.16 -2.74 -1.45
C VAL A 3 -0.12 -2.91 -2.97
N SER A 4 -0.29 -4.13 -3.47
CA SER A 4 -0.24 -4.38 -4.92
C SER A 4 -1.48 -3.77 -5.60
N VAL A 5 -1.33 -3.31 -6.85
CA VAL A 5 -2.45 -2.79 -7.65
C VAL A 5 -3.55 -3.85 -7.81
N ALA A 6 -3.17 -5.12 -7.96
CA ALA A 6 -4.11 -6.24 -8.00
C ALA A 6 -4.93 -6.37 -6.71
N GLN A 7 -4.30 -6.15 -5.56
CA GLN A 7 -4.98 -6.18 -4.26
C GLN A 7 -5.94 -4.99 -4.11
N LEU A 8 -5.54 -3.77 -4.51
CA LEU A 8 -6.43 -2.60 -4.51
C LEU A 8 -7.62 -2.78 -5.46
N LEU A 9 -7.41 -3.38 -6.64
CA LEU A 9 -8.49 -3.68 -7.59
C LEU A 9 -9.44 -4.75 -7.04
N ALA A 10 -8.92 -5.81 -6.42
CA ALA A 10 -9.74 -6.83 -5.77
C ALA A 10 -10.55 -6.23 -4.61
N GLU A 11 -9.94 -5.38 -3.79
CA GLU A 11 -10.60 -4.67 -2.69
C GLU A 11 -11.68 -3.70 -3.20
N LYS A 12 -11.39 -2.91 -4.24
CA LYS A 12 -12.39 -2.06 -4.91
C LYS A 12 -13.58 -2.86 -5.40
N ASN A 13 -13.33 -4.00 -6.03
CA ASN A 13 -14.38 -4.86 -6.56
C ASN A 13 -15.18 -5.56 -5.46
N SER A 14 -14.68 -5.58 -4.21
CA SER A 14 -15.35 -6.19 -3.06
C SER A 14 -16.29 -5.24 -2.30
N VAL A 15 -16.30 -3.94 -2.64
CA VAL A 15 -17.14 -2.91 -1.99
C VAL A 15 -18.08 -2.23 -2.98
N ILE A 16 -19.19 -1.68 -2.49
CA ILE A 16 -20.16 -0.87 -3.25
C ILE A 16 -20.51 0.39 -2.45
N SER A 17 -20.69 1.53 -3.13
CA SER A 17 -21.04 2.77 -2.46
C SER A 17 -22.48 2.75 -1.95
N PHE A 18 -22.78 3.54 -0.91
CA PHE A 18 -24.15 3.73 -0.45
C PHE A 18 -25.07 4.25 -1.56
N SER A 19 -24.60 5.20 -2.39
CA SER A 19 -25.38 5.78 -3.49
C SER A 19 -25.79 4.75 -4.54
N ASP A 20 -24.82 3.93 -4.97
CA ASP A 20 -25.07 2.87 -5.95
C ASP A 20 -26.01 1.81 -5.36
N THR A 21 -25.87 1.50 -4.07
CA THR A 21 -26.76 0.56 -3.35
C THR A 21 -28.20 1.06 -3.34
N VAL A 22 -28.42 2.32 -3.00
CA VAL A 22 -29.76 2.93 -3.00
C VAL A 22 -30.35 2.95 -4.41
N SER A 23 -29.56 3.39 -5.40
CA SER A 23 -29.99 3.47 -6.80
C SER A 23 -30.46 2.11 -7.30
N PHE A 24 -29.65 1.07 -7.07
CA PHE A 24 -29.98 -0.30 -7.45
C PHE A 24 -31.30 -0.79 -6.82
N ILE A 25 -31.46 -0.60 -5.51
CA ILE A 25 -32.67 -1.07 -4.82
C ILE A 25 -33.92 -0.36 -5.37
N LEU A 26 -33.81 0.93 -5.68
CA LEU A 26 -34.92 1.70 -6.24
C LEU A 26 -35.23 1.32 -7.70
N GLU A 27 -34.21 1.07 -8.54
CA GLU A 27 -34.37 0.65 -9.93
C GLU A 27 -35.15 -0.66 -10.07
N ASP A 28 -34.90 -1.63 -9.19
CA ASP A 28 -35.56 -2.94 -9.20
C ASP A 28 -36.89 -2.97 -8.42
N ASN A 29 -37.25 -1.90 -7.70
CA ASN A 29 -38.41 -1.86 -6.81
C ASN A 29 -39.17 -0.53 -6.88
N ASP A 30 -39.97 -0.34 -7.93
CA ASP A 30 -40.79 0.86 -8.19
C ASP A 30 -41.75 1.26 -7.02
N PHE A 31 -42.02 0.36 -6.08
CA PHE A 31 -42.90 0.61 -4.94
C PHE A 31 -42.16 1.14 -3.70
N LEU A 32 -40.82 1.06 -3.66
CA LEU A 32 -40.01 1.62 -2.60
C LEU A 32 -39.64 3.07 -2.94
N ASN A 33 -39.74 3.95 -1.95
CA ASN A 33 -39.15 5.28 -2.07
C ASN A 33 -37.77 5.31 -1.37
N PHE A 34 -37.00 6.38 -1.61
CA PHE A 34 -35.68 6.58 -1.01
C PHE A 34 -35.70 6.37 0.52
N HIS A 35 -36.70 6.93 1.20
CA HIS A 35 -36.82 6.84 2.64
C HIS A 35 -37.03 5.40 3.12
N ASP A 36 -37.82 4.59 2.41
CA ASP A 36 -38.01 3.16 2.72
C ASP A 36 -36.69 2.40 2.63
N VAL A 37 -35.88 2.68 1.60
CA VAL A 37 -34.58 2.04 1.40
C VAL A 37 -33.58 2.44 2.49
N VAL A 38 -33.50 3.72 2.84
CA VAL A 38 -32.62 4.19 3.93
C VAL A 38 -33.05 3.61 5.27
N GLN A 39 -34.35 3.56 5.57
CA GLN A 39 -34.85 2.91 6.78
C GLN A 39 -34.47 1.43 6.83
N PHE A 40 -34.58 0.73 5.70
CA PHE A 40 -34.17 -0.67 5.61
C PHE A 40 -32.67 -0.82 5.91
N ILE A 41 -31.82 -0.03 5.26
CA ILE A 41 -30.36 -0.08 5.47
C ILE A 41 -30.02 0.26 6.92
N TYR A 42 -30.57 1.33 7.48
CA TYR A 42 -30.34 1.74 8.87
C TYR A 42 -30.71 0.65 9.86
N ARG A 43 -31.87 0.00 9.70
CA ARG A 43 -32.27 -1.09 10.60
C ARG A 43 -31.26 -2.24 10.58
N ASN A 44 -30.76 -2.61 9.40
CA ASN A 44 -29.77 -3.67 9.26
C ASN A 44 -28.37 -3.26 9.71
N PHE A 45 -28.03 -1.97 9.60
CA PHE A 45 -26.79 -1.40 10.11
C PHE A 45 -26.81 -1.25 11.64
N ASN A 46 -27.95 -0.89 12.23
CA ASN A 46 -28.07 -0.72 13.67
C ASN A 46 -28.10 -2.06 14.43
N LEU A 47 -28.28 -3.19 13.71
CA LEU A 47 -28.16 -4.54 14.28
C LEU A 47 -26.70 -4.99 14.48
N VAL A 48 -25.71 -4.15 14.12
CA VAL A 48 -24.28 -4.39 14.35
C VAL A 48 -23.92 -4.52 15.84
N SER A 49 -24.73 -4.02 16.79
CA SER A 49 -24.22 -3.84 18.15
C SER A 49 -24.17 -5.08 19.05
N ASP A 50 -24.97 -6.13 18.80
CA ASP A 50 -25.12 -7.23 19.77
C ASP A 50 -24.88 -8.65 19.20
N ASP A 51 -24.87 -8.87 17.88
CA ASP A 51 -24.63 -10.21 17.30
C ASP A 51 -23.92 -10.14 15.94
N VAL A 52 -22.66 -10.56 15.90
CA VAL A 52 -21.67 -10.31 14.82
C VAL A 52 -21.97 -11.08 13.52
N SER A 53 -23.00 -11.93 13.47
CA SER A 53 -23.24 -12.80 12.31
C SER A 53 -24.12 -12.20 11.21
N ASN A 54 -24.79 -11.06 11.43
CA ASN A 54 -25.78 -10.50 10.49
C ASN A 54 -25.62 -9.00 10.19
N SER A 55 -24.49 -8.40 10.57
CA SER A 55 -24.34 -6.95 10.56
C SER A 55 -23.76 -6.45 9.23
N LEU A 56 -24.44 -5.50 8.59
CA LEU A 56 -23.89 -4.78 7.42
C LEU A 56 -22.74 -3.87 7.90
N ALA A 57 -21.49 -4.17 7.56
CA ALA A 57 -20.36 -3.33 7.95
C ALA A 57 -20.18 -2.15 6.97
N SER A 58 -19.96 -0.94 7.50
CA SER A 58 -19.53 0.20 6.68
C SER A 58 -18.02 0.32 6.72
N CYS A 59 -17.48 0.75 5.59
CA CYS A 59 -16.06 1.00 5.43
C CYS A 59 -15.85 2.27 4.61
N SER A 60 -14.67 2.87 4.77
CA SER A 60 -14.20 3.92 3.88
C SER A 60 -13.22 3.31 2.89
N TYR A 61 -13.34 3.68 1.61
CA TYR A 61 -12.45 3.20 0.57
C TYR A 61 -11.61 4.36 0.03
N ASP A 62 -10.28 4.23 0.10
CA ASP A 62 -9.32 5.17 -0.48
C ASP A 62 -8.56 4.48 -1.62
N ARG A 63 -8.43 5.17 -2.77
CA ARG A 63 -7.78 4.60 -3.97
C ARG A 63 -6.31 4.23 -3.78
N ILE A 64 -5.63 4.82 -2.78
CA ILE A 64 -4.21 4.62 -2.48
C ILE A 64 -4.06 3.68 -1.27
N LYS A 65 -4.90 3.83 -0.25
CA LYS A 65 -4.80 3.09 1.02
C LYS A 65 -5.64 1.82 1.08
N GLY A 66 -6.58 1.63 0.16
CA GLY A 66 -7.49 0.48 0.16
C GLY A 66 -8.70 0.67 1.06
N VAL A 67 -9.34 -0.43 1.43
CA VAL A 67 -10.48 -0.44 2.37
C VAL A 67 -9.97 -0.18 3.79
N SER A 68 -10.62 0.75 4.49
CA SER A 68 -10.38 1.07 5.90
C SER A 68 -11.66 0.94 6.70
N GLU A 69 -11.53 0.33 7.87
CA GLU A 69 -12.64 0.05 8.79
C GLU A 69 -12.26 0.56 10.17
N SER A 70 -13.20 1.22 10.83
CA SER A 70 -13.07 1.63 12.22
C SER A 70 -14.45 1.82 12.84
N ASP A 71 -14.52 1.73 14.17
CA ASP A 71 -15.73 2.03 14.94
C ASP A 71 -16.20 3.47 14.69
N GLU A 72 -15.27 4.39 14.42
CA GLU A 72 -15.57 5.79 14.07
C GLU A 72 -16.31 5.88 12.72
N ILE A 73 -15.85 5.16 11.69
CA ILE A 73 -16.50 5.13 10.38
C ILE A 73 -17.90 4.51 10.50
N ALA A 74 -18.04 3.44 11.29
CA ALA A 74 -19.33 2.82 11.55
C ALA A 74 -20.29 3.79 12.26
N ALA A 75 -19.82 4.47 13.31
CA ALA A 75 -20.62 5.46 14.04
C ALA A 75 -21.03 6.64 13.15
N GLU A 76 -20.11 7.19 12.35
CA GLU A 76 -20.41 8.27 11.40
C GLU A 76 -21.41 7.85 10.32
N SER A 77 -21.32 6.59 9.86
CA SER A 77 -22.25 6.04 8.87
C SER A 77 -23.65 5.89 9.47
N LEU A 78 -23.75 5.38 10.71
CA LEU A 78 -25.01 5.25 11.44
C LEU A 78 -25.66 6.62 11.69
N GLU A 79 -24.89 7.61 12.15
CA GLU A 79 -25.35 8.98 12.35
C GLU A 79 -25.87 9.60 11.04
N THR A 80 -25.18 9.33 9.93
CA THR A 80 -25.58 9.81 8.60
C THR A 80 -26.91 9.17 8.16
N LEU A 81 -27.08 7.87 8.38
CA LEU A 81 -28.34 7.17 8.07
C LEU A 81 -29.49 7.67 8.96
N GLU A 82 -29.25 7.88 10.25
CA GLU A 82 -30.25 8.44 11.19
C GLU A 82 -30.66 9.86 10.77
N TYR A 83 -29.70 10.67 10.37
CA TYR A 83 -29.94 12.00 9.82
C TYR A 83 -30.81 11.95 8.55
N LEU A 84 -30.52 11.03 7.62
CA LEU A 84 -31.29 10.84 6.39
C LEU A 84 -32.73 10.35 6.65
N ILE A 85 -32.97 9.60 7.72
CA ILE A 85 -34.31 9.17 8.13
C ILE A 85 -35.08 10.32 8.79
N SER A 86 -34.45 11.05 9.70
CA SER A 86 -35.10 12.12 10.48
C SER A 86 -35.48 13.33 9.64
N SER A 87 -34.76 13.54 8.55
CA SER A 87 -34.90 14.72 7.71
C SER A 87 -35.68 14.38 6.44
N ASN A 88 -36.64 15.23 6.06
CA ASN A 88 -37.59 15.00 4.97
C ASN A 88 -36.96 15.28 3.59
N TRP A 89 -35.87 14.57 3.31
CA TRP A 89 -34.98 14.77 2.17
C TRP A 89 -35.62 14.40 0.83
N ILE A 90 -35.40 15.25 -0.18
CA ILE A 90 -35.60 14.93 -1.59
C ILE A 90 -34.20 14.71 -2.17
N SER A 91 -33.82 13.46 -2.45
CA SER A 91 -32.52 13.14 -3.04
C SER A 91 -32.45 13.59 -4.51
N GLY A 92 -31.36 14.24 -4.90
CA GLY A 92 -30.82 14.16 -6.26
C GLY A 92 -29.63 13.23 -6.23
N ILE A 93 -29.70 12.09 -6.92
CA ILE A 93 -28.53 11.21 -7.13
C ILE A 93 -27.84 11.74 -8.39
N ASP A 94 -26.81 12.55 -8.21
CA ASP A 94 -26.00 13.06 -9.33
C ASP A 94 -24.91 12.04 -9.65
N ASN A 95 -25.15 11.22 -10.68
CA ASN A 95 -24.18 10.24 -11.20
C ASN A 95 -23.12 10.92 -12.08
N GLU A 96 -22.28 11.77 -11.50
CA GLU A 96 -21.10 12.32 -12.20
C GLU A 96 -19.85 11.43 -12.03
N GLY A 97 -19.84 10.28 -12.72
CA GLY A 97 -18.63 9.46 -12.92
C GLY A 97 -18.34 8.41 -11.84
N GLN A 98 -17.52 7.41 -12.22
CA GLN A 98 -17.17 6.17 -11.50
C GLN A 98 -17.30 6.23 -9.96
N GLY A 99 -18.48 5.84 -9.46
CA GLY A 99 -18.92 5.87 -8.07
C GLY A 99 -19.93 7.00 -7.85
N GLY A 100 -21.23 6.68 -7.92
CA GLY A 100 -22.29 7.67 -7.77
C GLY A 100 -22.12 8.47 -6.47
N TYR A 101 -22.17 9.79 -6.54
CA TYR A 101 -22.03 10.64 -5.37
C TYR A 101 -23.39 10.82 -4.70
N PHE A 102 -23.41 10.71 -3.36
CA PHE A 102 -24.61 11.04 -2.58
C PHE A 102 -24.43 12.43 -1.97
N SER A 103 -25.06 13.43 -2.58
CA SER A 103 -25.04 14.81 -2.09
C SER A 103 -26.26 15.09 -1.21
N ILE A 104 -26.01 15.43 0.05
CA ILE A 104 -27.01 15.79 1.05
C ILE A 104 -27.21 17.33 1.01
N TYR A 105 -28.07 17.85 0.13
CA TYR A 105 -28.73 19.21 0.08
C TYR A 105 -29.89 19.57 1.06
N ASN A 106 -29.65 20.34 2.14
CA ASN A 106 -30.75 20.70 3.04
C ASN A 106 -31.79 21.59 2.33
N ASN A 107 -33.06 21.48 2.71
CA ASN A 107 -34.18 22.29 2.19
C ASN A 107 -34.00 23.81 2.40
N GLU A 108 -32.96 24.26 3.12
CA GLU A 108 -32.72 25.66 3.48
C GLU A 108 -31.68 26.37 2.60
N GLY A 109 -31.28 25.77 1.47
CA GLY A 109 -30.40 26.40 0.48
C GLY A 109 -29.04 25.73 0.37
N TYR A 110 -28.28 26.16 -0.64
CA TYR A 110 -26.96 25.64 -1.07
C TYR A 110 -25.83 25.85 -0.04
N GLU A 111 -26.08 25.75 1.26
CA GLU A 111 -25.04 25.87 2.27
C GLU A 111 -24.47 24.48 2.62
N ASN A 112 -23.32 24.18 2.00
CA ASN A 112 -22.33 23.19 2.40
C ASN A 112 -22.88 21.82 2.83
N GLY A 113 -23.40 21.06 1.87
CA GLY A 113 -23.54 19.61 2.05
C GLY A 113 -22.17 19.00 2.33
N SER A 114 -21.98 18.41 3.51
CA SER A 114 -20.80 17.60 3.78
C SER A 114 -20.91 16.32 2.96
N ARG A 115 -20.04 16.14 1.96
CA ARG A 115 -19.95 14.91 1.20
C ARG A 115 -19.43 13.80 2.12
N LYS A 116 -20.29 12.84 2.45
CA LYS A 116 -19.93 11.66 3.23
C LYS A 116 -20.06 10.42 2.35
N ASP A 117 -18.92 9.87 1.95
CA ASP A 117 -18.84 8.64 1.17
C ASP A 117 -18.52 7.48 2.11
N PHE A 118 -19.44 6.52 2.22
CA PHE A 118 -19.18 5.23 2.87
C PHE A 118 -19.64 4.09 1.97
N PHE A 119 -19.02 2.94 2.17
CA PHE A 119 -19.14 1.76 1.32
C PHE A 119 -19.57 0.56 2.14
N PHE A 120 -20.25 -0.38 1.50
CA PHE A 120 -20.59 -1.68 2.05
C PHE A 120 -19.76 -2.77 1.39
N ARG A 121 -19.45 -3.82 2.14
CA ARG A 121 -18.93 -5.06 1.54
C ARG A 121 -20.04 -5.73 0.74
N LYS A 122 -19.74 -6.03 -0.53
CA LYS A 122 -20.69 -6.62 -1.47
C LYS A 122 -21.31 -7.92 -0.97
N ASN A 123 -20.50 -8.80 -0.37
CA ASN A 123 -20.95 -10.10 0.13
C ASN A 123 -21.94 -9.97 1.30
N GLU A 124 -21.70 -9.02 2.21
CA GLU A 124 -22.57 -8.77 3.36
C GLU A 124 -23.89 -8.15 2.90
N LEU A 125 -23.81 -7.19 1.97
CA LEU A 125 -24.99 -6.57 1.37
C LEU A 125 -25.86 -7.60 0.63
N ILE A 126 -25.26 -8.51 -0.16
CA ILE A 126 -26.00 -9.61 -0.81
C ILE A 126 -26.72 -10.45 0.26
N HIS A 127 -26.04 -10.82 1.33
CA HIS A 127 -26.61 -11.68 2.37
C HIS A 127 -27.83 -11.00 3.04
N VAL A 128 -27.70 -9.72 3.40
CA VAL A 128 -28.77 -8.93 4.02
C VAL A 128 -29.96 -8.76 3.08
N LEU A 129 -29.70 -8.36 1.83
CA LEU A 129 -30.77 -8.14 0.84
C LEU A 129 -31.50 -9.44 0.48
N THR A 130 -30.75 -10.54 0.29
CA THR A 130 -31.34 -11.86 0.03
C THR A 130 -32.20 -12.33 1.20
N SER A 131 -31.75 -12.10 2.43
CA SER A 131 -32.51 -12.43 3.65
C SER A 131 -33.80 -11.61 3.77
N ALA A 132 -33.80 -10.39 3.22
CA ALA A 132 -34.98 -9.53 3.13
C ALA A 132 -35.91 -9.86 1.94
N GLY A 133 -35.55 -10.85 1.10
CA GLY A 133 -36.29 -11.20 -0.11
C GLY A 133 -36.09 -10.23 -1.27
N ILE A 134 -35.11 -9.33 -1.18
CA ILE A 134 -34.73 -8.42 -2.25
C ILE A 134 -33.70 -9.15 -3.13
N ALA A 135 -34.07 -9.40 -4.39
CA ALA A 135 -33.14 -9.99 -5.35
C ALA A 135 -32.09 -8.93 -5.71
N PHE A 136 -30.87 -9.12 -5.22
CA PHE A 136 -29.75 -8.24 -5.51
C PHE A 136 -28.72 -9.00 -6.35
N ARG A 137 -28.42 -8.49 -7.53
CA ARG A 137 -27.36 -9.01 -8.39
C ARG A 137 -26.46 -7.85 -8.77
N PHE A 138 -25.16 -8.02 -8.56
CA PHE A 138 -24.23 -7.16 -9.25
C PHE A 138 -24.34 -7.51 -10.72
N ASP A 139 -24.99 -6.66 -11.51
CA ASP A 139 -24.64 -6.56 -12.92
C ASP A 139 -23.19 -6.10 -12.90
N GLU A 140 -22.28 -7.07 -12.96
CA GLU A 140 -20.95 -6.76 -13.42
C GLU A 140 -21.18 -6.23 -14.84
N GLN A 141 -21.27 -4.90 -14.97
CA GLN A 141 -20.81 -4.24 -16.19
C GLN A 141 -19.33 -4.60 -16.29
N LEU A 142 -19.08 -5.81 -16.77
CA LEU A 142 -17.87 -6.22 -17.46
C LEU A 142 -17.91 -5.47 -18.79
N ASP A 143 -17.82 -4.15 -18.72
CA ASP A 143 -17.44 -3.35 -19.86
C ASP A 143 -15.98 -3.76 -20.14
N ASN A 144 -15.90 -4.75 -21.03
CA ASN A 144 -14.75 -5.46 -21.57
C ASN A 144 -14.14 -6.62 -20.76
N GLU A 145 -14.82 -7.78 -20.71
CA GLU A 145 -14.15 -9.07 -20.38
C GLU A 145 -12.92 -9.30 -21.28
N ASN A 146 -12.98 -8.97 -22.57
CA ASN A 146 -11.86 -9.22 -23.51
C ASN A 146 -10.66 -8.27 -23.34
N GLU A 147 -10.88 -7.04 -22.88
CA GLU A 147 -9.84 -6.02 -22.67
C GLU A 147 -9.30 -6.09 -21.23
N ALA A 148 -10.15 -6.48 -20.27
CA ALA A 148 -9.78 -6.85 -18.90
C ALA A 148 -9.01 -8.18 -18.84
N GLU A 149 -9.41 -9.24 -19.56
CA GLU A 149 -8.63 -10.49 -19.62
C GLU A 149 -7.28 -10.28 -20.32
N GLY A 150 -7.25 -9.47 -21.39
CA GLY A 150 -6.01 -9.11 -22.09
C GLY A 150 -5.04 -8.36 -21.16
N SER A 151 -5.56 -7.37 -20.43
CA SER A 151 -4.75 -6.60 -19.48
C SER A 151 -4.38 -7.40 -18.23
N VAL A 152 -5.25 -8.27 -17.72
CA VAL A 152 -4.95 -9.20 -16.61
C VAL A 152 -3.86 -10.18 -17.02
N GLN A 153 -3.94 -10.79 -18.22
CA GLN A 153 -2.88 -11.67 -18.72
C GLN A 153 -1.55 -10.93 -18.93
N GLU A 154 -1.59 -9.67 -19.36
CA GLU A 154 -0.40 -8.84 -19.48
C GLU A 154 0.20 -8.49 -18.12
N PHE A 155 -0.64 -8.14 -17.13
CA PHE A 155 -0.21 -7.90 -15.76
C PHE A 155 0.30 -9.17 -15.09
N GLU A 156 -0.31 -10.33 -15.29
CA GLU A 156 0.17 -11.63 -14.80
C GLU A 156 1.53 -11.98 -15.40
N LYS A 157 1.71 -11.78 -16.71
CA LYS A 157 3.03 -11.95 -17.36
C LYS A 157 4.06 -10.99 -16.77
N ARG A 158 3.69 -9.73 -16.53
CA ARG A 158 4.59 -8.73 -15.95
C ARG A 158 4.94 -9.06 -14.50
N ILE A 159 3.98 -9.50 -13.69
CA ILE A 159 4.18 -9.98 -12.32
C ILE A 159 5.11 -11.18 -12.31
N LYS A 160 4.92 -12.13 -13.23
CA LYS A 160 5.79 -13.29 -13.36
C LYS A 160 7.23 -12.88 -13.67
N ILE A 161 7.43 -12.02 -14.67
CA ILE A 161 8.76 -11.48 -15.01
C ILE A 161 9.39 -10.78 -13.81
N LEU A 162 8.66 -9.89 -13.14
CA LEU A 162 9.16 -9.16 -11.96
C LEU A 162 9.43 -10.06 -10.75
N SER A 163 8.66 -11.15 -10.61
CA SER A 163 8.88 -12.16 -9.59
C SER A 163 10.14 -12.96 -9.88
N ASP A 164 10.32 -13.40 -11.13
CA ASP A 164 11.52 -14.11 -11.58
C ASP A 164 12.77 -13.22 -11.42
N GLU A 165 12.71 -11.96 -11.85
CA GLU A 165 13.77 -10.96 -11.61
C GLU A 165 14.04 -10.78 -10.11
N ASN A 166 13.01 -10.71 -9.26
CA ASN A 166 13.21 -10.66 -7.80
C ASN A 166 13.91 -11.89 -7.26
N THR A 167 13.59 -13.09 -7.78
CA THR A 167 14.27 -14.32 -7.33
C THR A 167 15.73 -14.33 -7.74
N ILE A 168 16.03 -13.88 -8.96
CA ILE A 168 17.41 -13.74 -9.46
C ILE A 168 18.16 -12.72 -8.61
N LEU A 169 17.61 -11.52 -8.41
CA LEU A 169 18.24 -10.47 -7.60
C LEU A 169 18.45 -10.90 -6.14
N LYS A 170 17.50 -11.65 -5.55
CA LYS A 170 17.69 -12.22 -4.22
C LYS A 170 18.81 -13.26 -4.19
N SER A 171 18.88 -14.11 -5.20
CA SER A 171 19.96 -15.09 -5.34
C SER A 171 21.32 -14.41 -5.50
N GLU A 172 21.43 -13.41 -6.39
CA GLU A 172 22.66 -12.62 -6.59
C GLU A 172 23.05 -11.88 -5.31
N LEU A 173 22.08 -11.31 -4.59
CA LEU A 173 22.31 -10.61 -3.34
C LEU A 173 22.74 -11.59 -2.23
N ASP A 174 22.20 -12.80 -2.21
CA ASP A 174 22.63 -13.85 -1.29
C ASP A 174 24.03 -14.37 -1.65
N GLU A 175 24.37 -14.55 -2.93
CA GLU A 175 25.72 -14.88 -3.38
C GLU A 175 26.72 -13.80 -2.97
N LEU A 176 26.42 -12.52 -3.27
CA LEU A 176 27.24 -11.37 -2.84
C LEU A 176 27.38 -11.28 -1.32
N ARG A 177 26.37 -11.69 -0.56
CA ARG A 177 26.42 -11.78 0.90
C ARG A 177 27.27 -12.95 1.38
N HIS A 178 27.28 -14.08 0.69
CA HIS A 178 28.15 -15.22 0.99
C HIS A 178 29.62 -14.90 0.70
N ASP A 179 29.89 -14.04 -0.29
CA ASP A 179 31.25 -13.56 -0.60
C ASP A 179 31.78 -12.56 0.45
N LYS A 180 30.90 -11.89 1.19
CA LYS A 180 31.29 -11.03 2.32
C LYS A 180 31.57 -11.89 3.56
N PRO A 181 32.60 -11.58 4.37
CA PRO A 181 32.77 -12.23 5.66
C PRO A 181 31.51 -12.10 6.54
N LYS A 182 30.97 -13.24 6.99
CA LYS A 182 29.65 -13.43 7.64
C LYS A 182 29.30 -12.43 8.76
N TYR A 183 30.31 -11.85 9.42
CA TYR A 183 30.11 -10.96 10.57
C TYR A 183 30.74 -9.57 10.43
N LEU A 184 31.24 -9.20 9.25
CA LEU A 184 31.85 -7.89 9.02
C LEU A 184 30.81 -6.78 9.13
N GLY A 185 30.94 -5.93 10.16
CA GLY A 185 30.01 -4.85 10.50
C GLY A 185 28.75 -5.26 11.26
N VAL A 186 28.62 -6.52 11.71
CA VAL A 186 27.39 -7.02 12.34
C VAL A 186 27.31 -6.65 13.83
N PHE A 187 28.43 -6.76 14.55
CA PHE A 187 28.44 -6.61 16.01
C PHE A 187 28.73 -5.19 16.50
N ARG A 188 29.19 -4.31 15.60
CA ARG A 188 29.53 -2.92 15.93
C ARG A 188 29.39 -2.02 14.69
N GLY A 189 28.78 -0.84 14.88
CA GLY A 189 28.60 0.14 13.81
C GLY A 189 29.88 0.86 13.40
N ASP A 190 30.87 0.87 14.28
CA ASP A 190 32.20 1.45 14.08
C ASP A 190 33.26 0.36 13.80
N ASP A 191 32.89 -0.71 13.09
CA ASP A 191 33.78 -1.83 12.78
C ASP A 191 35.04 -1.33 12.05
N PRO A 192 36.23 -1.39 12.68
CA PRO A 192 37.43 -0.82 12.10
C PRO A 192 37.82 -1.46 10.76
N LEU A 193 37.57 -2.76 10.59
CA LEU A 193 37.90 -3.48 9.36
C LEU A 193 36.94 -3.09 8.24
N LEU A 194 35.64 -2.96 8.55
CA LEU A 194 34.65 -2.49 7.56
C LEU A 194 34.94 -1.06 7.13
N ILE A 195 35.28 -0.17 8.07
CA ILE A 195 35.65 1.22 7.77
C ILE A 195 36.88 1.26 6.86
N ALA A 196 37.93 0.49 7.18
CA ALA A 196 39.14 0.43 6.36
C ALA A 196 38.86 -0.08 4.93
N ILE A 197 38.02 -1.12 4.79
CA ILE A 197 37.59 -1.63 3.48
C ILE A 197 36.83 -0.56 2.69
N ASN A 198 35.93 0.21 3.33
CA ASN A 198 35.16 1.25 2.65
C ASN A 198 36.05 2.41 2.16
N ILE A 199 36.96 2.92 3.02
CA ILE A 199 37.93 3.96 2.63
C ILE A 199 38.76 3.47 1.43
N ARG A 200 39.19 2.20 1.48
CA ARG A 200 39.94 1.58 0.40
C ARG A 200 39.13 1.50 -0.90
N ASN A 201 37.89 1.02 -0.86
CA ASN A 201 37.06 0.91 -2.06
C ASN A 201 36.89 2.27 -2.76
N VAL A 202 36.81 3.36 -1.99
CA VAL A 202 36.76 4.72 -2.53
C VAL A 202 38.07 5.12 -3.21
N GLU A 203 39.23 4.88 -2.59
CA GLU A 203 40.51 5.16 -3.24
C GLU A 203 40.73 4.31 -4.50
N TRP A 204 40.41 3.00 -4.42
CA TRP A 204 40.60 2.07 -5.53
C TRP A 204 39.61 2.28 -6.68
N ALA A 205 38.49 2.97 -6.47
CA ALA A 205 37.58 3.32 -7.56
C ALA A 205 38.24 4.23 -8.62
N SER A 206 39.31 4.93 -8.25
CA SER A 206 40.08 5.80 -9.16
C SER A 206 41.35 5.13 -9.71
N PHE A 207 41.58 3.85 -9.40
CA PHE A 207 42.74 3.12 -9.88
C PHE A 207 42.62 2.77 -11.36
N ASP A 208 43.66 3.07 -12.13
CA ASP A 208 43.80 2.70 -13.54
C ASP A 208 45.10 1.93 -13.73
N GLU A 209 45.02 0.68 -14.19
CA GLU A 209 46.18 -0.17 -14.45
C GLU A 209 47.16 0.44 -15.46
N ASN A 210 46.65 1.24 -16.41
CA ASN A 210 47.48 1.89 -17.44
C ASN A 210 48.26 3.10 -16.89
N ASP A 211 47.83 3.65 -15.75
CA ASP A 211 48.52 4.72 -15.03
C ASP A 211 48.75 4.35 -13.55
N ALA A 212 49.14 3.10 -13.32
CA ALA A 212 49.32 2.57 -11.98
C ALA A 212 50.36 3.36 -11.16
N ARG A 213 51.31 4.07 -11.80
CA ARG A 213 52.29 4.91 -11.07
C ARG A 213 51.64 6.10 -10.36
N VAL A 214 50.57 6.65 -10.92
CA VAL A 214 49.89 7.84 -10.40
C VAL A 214 48.65 7.47 -9.62
N THR A 215 47.94 6.42 -10.05
CA THR A 215 46.63 6.06 -9.51
C THR A 215 46.67 4.98 -8.42
N THR A 216 47.84 4.38 -8.13
CA THR A 216 47.96 3.39 -7.03
C THR A 216 47.68 4.05 -5.68
N PRO A 217 46.66 3.58 -4.94
CA PRO A 217 46.33 4.03 -3.60
C PRO A 217 47.50 3.93 -2.60
N SER A 218 47.65 4.94 -1.74
CA SER A 218 48.71 4.98 -0.73
C SER A 218 48.21 4.46 0.61
N ALA A 219 49.01 3.61 1.26
CA ALA A 219 48.68 3.13 2.60
C ALA A 219 48.64 4.26 3.65
N ASP A 220 49.47 5.29 3.47
CA ASP A 220 49.52 6.41 4.40
C ASP A 220 48.21 7.21 4.38
N TYR A 221 47.56 7.30 3.21
CA TYR A 221 46.25 7.95 3.09
C TYR A 221 45.19 7.26 3.94
N VAL A 222 45.11 5.93 3.85
CA VAL A 222 44.15 5.13 4.60
C VAL A 222 44.43 5.24 6.11
N ILE A 223 45.70 5.16 6.51
CA ILE A 223 46.11 5.30 7.92
C ILE A 223 45.72 6.67 8.49
N GLU A 224 46.01 7.76 7.77
CA GLU A 224 45.65 9.11 8.21
C GLU A 224 44.13 9.29 8.29
N LYS A 225 43.36 8.80 7.31
CA LYS A 225 41.89 8.84 7.37
C LYS A 225 41.31 8.10 8.58
N LEU A 226 41.84 6.92 8.90
CA LEU A 226 41.42 6.15 10.08
C LEU A 226 41.72 6.89 11.40
N LYS A 227 42.83 7.63 11.45
CA LYS A 227 43.20 8.44 12.62
C LYS A 227 42.34 9.69 12.76
N GLU A 228 42.25 10.49 11.69
CA GLU A 228 41.61 11.80 11.71
C GLU A 228 40.08 11.71 11.82
N GLN A 229 39.46 10.80 11.06
CA GLN A 229 38.00 10.74 10.95
C GLN A 229 37.37 9.75 11.95
N TYR A 230 38.12 8.73 12.35
CA TYR A 230 37.61 7.64 13.21
C TYR A 230 38.37 7.51 14.54
N GLY A 231 39.30 8.43 14.84
CA GLY A 231 39.99 8.51 16.14
C GLY A 231 40.86 7.30 16.48
N MET A 232 41.25 6.50 15.48
CA MET A 232 42.04 5.29 15.73
C MET A 232 43.48 5.63 16.12
N SER A 233 44.06 4.83 17.02
CA SER A 233 45.50 4.95 17.30
C SER A 233 46.32 4.56 16.07
N HIS A 234 47.51 5.14 15.91
CA HIS A 234 48.39 4.81 14.79
C HIS A 234 48.67 3.29 14.70
N ALA A 235 48.90 2.63 15.84
CA ALA A 235 49.12 1.18 15.88
C ALA A 235 47.92 0.38 15.36
N LEU A 236 46.69 0.77 15.72
CA LEU A 236 45.47 0.13 15.25
C LEU A 236 45.23 0.42 13.76
N ALA A 237 45.39 1.67 13.34
CA ALA A 237 45.22 2.09 11.95
C ALA A 237 46.22 1.38 11.01
N SER A 238 47.49 1.26 11.40
CA SER A 238 48.48 0.51 10.63
C SER A 238 48.17 -0.99 10.58
N ALA A 239 47.68 -1.58 11.68
CA ALA A 239 47.34 -3.00 11.72
C ALA A 239 46.12 -3.32 10.86
N ILE A 240 45.06 -2.51 10.96
CA ILE A 240 43.81 -2.73 10.22
C ILE A 240 44.02 -2.52 8.72
N GLU A 241 44.82 -1.53 8.33
CA GLU A 241 45.12 -1.25 6.93
C GLU A 241 45.92 -2.40 6.30
N ARG A 242 46.89 -2.98 7.01
CA ARG A 242 47.61 -4.20 6.58
C ARG A 242 46.71 -5.41 6.40
N VAL A 243 45.70 -5.57 7.24
CA VAL A 243 44.75 -6.69 7.14
C VAL A 243 43.74 -6.44 6.01
N ALA A 244 43.32 -5.19 5.81
CA ALA A 244 42.38 -4.81 4.76
C ALA A 244 43.02 -4.76 3.36
N CYS A 245 44.35 -4.66 3.24
CA CYS A 245 45.07 -4.54 1.98
C CYS A 245 46.00 -5.75 1.73
N PRO A 246 45.66 -6.67 0.81
CA PRO A 246 46.46 -7.87 0.54
C PRO A 246 47.65 -7.63 -0.40
N ILE A 247 48.02 -6.38 -0.67
CA ILE A 247 49.07 -6.05 -1.64
C ILE A 247 50.44 -6.20 -0.99
N VAL A 248 51.29 -7.02 -1.62
CA VAL A 248 52.70 -7.14 -1.26
C VAL A 248 53.38 -5.81 -1.53
N ARG A 249 53.75 -5.12 -0.46
CA ARG A 249 54.57 -3.92 -0.56
C ARG A 249 55.98 -4.35 -0.92
N LYS A 250 56.61 -3.62 -1.84
CA LYS A 250 58.06 -3.74 -2.02
C LYS A 250 58.70 -3.46 -0.66
N SER A 251 59.45 -4.42 -0.16
CA SER A 251 60.24 -4.27 1.06
C SER A 251 61.16 -3.06 0.88
N SER A 252 61.04 -2.09 1.79
CA SER A 252 62.03 -1.04 2.00
C SER A 252 63.34 -1.65 2.48
#